data_AF-A0A2E8ZPE2-F1
#
_entry.id   AF-A0A2E8ZPE2-F1
#
_cell.length_a   1.000
_cell.length_b   1.000
_cell.length_c   1.000
_cell.angle_alpha   90.00
_cell.angle_beta   90.00
_cell.angle_gamma   90.00
#
_symmetry.space_group_name_H-M   'P 1'
#
loop_
_entity.id
_entity.type
_entity.pdbx_description
1 polymer ?
#
loop_
_entity_poly.entity_id
_entity_poly.type
_entity_poly.pdbx_seq_one_letter_code
_entity_poly.pdbx_strand_id
1 'polypeptide(L)'
;MATFETYRALLGNVDESQLKVSYSRKPFILLCGGPAPEKLHLHDKEPETESLRHAVNKQALSEINTSFHLFRPEEIPEWATDAIFKNLMDFERELAAVCSRVLIILESAGAIAELGAFSQLVELNKKLIVIRNEFHGEENSFIDLGILRYIRADHGQNKIKNYLWTPKSEESELKVDDQLASDILHDLKEEVEGLKKSSKFKKTYDTHIAALICELTEIFTLIRETEIRALLNSLNIPVEPDMLKRKLYILKNFSLIDNVSSGSYTYYYRTSEPFHTVNGLHNENGAIDKLRIAALIKEKIQEDRHRTRALNKLGGIK
;
A
#
# COMPACT_ATOMS: atom_id res chain seq x y z
N MET A 1 29.84 4.77 9.25
CA MET A 1 29.85 6.25 9.36
C MET A 1 30.16 6.92 8.02
N ALA A 2 31.17 6.50 7.25
CA ALA A 2 31.55 7.13 5.97
C ALA A 2 30.41 7.24 4.92
N THR A 3 29.49 6.27 4.85
CA THR A 3 28.43 6.24 3.84
C THR A 3 27.22 7.11 4.18
N PHE A 4 26.82 7.20 5.45
CA PHE A 4 25.69 8.05 5.85
C PHE A 4 26.03 9.54 5.70
N GLU A 5 27.20 9.98 6.17
CA GLU A 5 27.64 11.37 5.99
C GLU A 5 27.77 11.73 4.51
N THR A 6 28.18 10.77 3.67
CA THR A 6 28.14 10.93 2.21
C THR A 6 26.72 11.16 1.70
N TYR A 7 25.75 10.33 2.09
CA TYR A 7 24.37 10.45 1.62
C TYR A 7 23.74 11.77 2.08
N ARG A 8 24.00 12.14 3.34
CA ARG A 8 23.56 13.42 3.90
C ARG A 8 24.19 14.60 3.17
N ALA A 9 25.49 14.55 2.86
CA ALA A 9 26.16 15.61 2.11
C ALA A 9 25.61 15.75 0.68
N LEU A 10 25.21 14.65 0.04
CA LEU A 10 24.61 14.67 -1.29
C LEU A 10 23.21 15.28 -1.30
N LEU A 11 22.40 15.04 -0.26
CA LEU A 11 21.10 15.68 -0.11
C LEU A 11 21.20 17.13 0.37
N GLY A 12 22.18 17.46 1.20
CA GLY A 12 22.23 18.76 1.88
C GLY A 12 21.05 18.94 2.86
N ASN A 13 20.78 20.19 3.26
CA ASN A 13 19.64 20.48 4.11
C ASN A 13 18.39 20.65 3.23
N VAL A 14 17.58 19.61 3.14
CA VAL A 14 16.37 19.62 2.30
C VAL A 14 15.31 20.55 2.88
N ASP A 15 14.79 21.48 2.08
CA ASP A 15 13.59 22.26 2.38
C ASP A 15 12.35 21.38 2.23
N GLU A 16 11.91 20.83 3.35
CA GLU A 16 10.75 19.95 3.47
C GLU A 16 9.45 20.60 2.97
N SER A 17 9.35 21.93 2.96
CA SER A 17 8.15 22.66 2.54
C SER A 17 7.92 22.58 1.03
N GLN A 18 8.97 22.27 0.26
CA GLN A 18 8.90 22.09 -1.19
C GLN A 18 8.51 20.66 -1.59
N LEU A 19 8.56 19.71 -0.65
CA LEU A 19 8.28 18.31 -0.94
C LEU A 19 6.82 18.11 -1.39
N LYS A 20 6.66 17.37 -2.48
CA LYS A 20 5.37 17.01 -3.07
C LYS A 20 5.34 15.53 -3.35
N VAL A 21 4.20 14.91 -3.08
CA VAL A 21 3.94 13.51 -3.47
C VAL A 21 3.15 13.52 -4.76
N SER A 22 3.62 12.81 -5.76
CA SER A 22 2.86 12.52 -6.98
C SER A 22 2.38 11.08 -6.91
N TYR A 23 1.06 10.90 -6.98
CA TYR A 23 0.44 9.59 -6.79
C TYR A 23 0.55 8.73 -8.06
N SER A 24 0.55 7.41 -7.86
CA SER A 24 0.65 6.45 -8.97
C SER A 24 -0.63 6.51 -9.80
N ARG A 25 -0.50 6.34 -11.12
CA ARG A 25 -1.66 6.18 -12.01
C ARG A 25 -2.32 4.82 -11.89
N LYS A 26 -1.60 3.84 -11.32
CA LYS A 26 -2.08 2.49 -11.05
C LYS A 26 -1.99 2.23 -9.55
N PRO A 27 -2.93 2.75 -8.75
CA PRO A 27 -2.87 2.61 -7.29
C PRO A 27 -3.26 1.19 -6.85
N PHE A 28 -2.86 0.85 -5.63
CA PHE A 28 -3.39 -0.32 -4.92
C PHE A 28 -4.69 0.02 -4.20
N ILE A 29 -5.64 -0.91 -4.23
CA ILE A 29 -6.88 -0.89 -3.47
C ILE A 29 -6.87 -2.12 -2.56
N LEU A 30 -6.98 -1.90 -1.26
CA LEU A 30 -7.13 -2.99 -0.29
C LEU A 30 -8.54 -3.57 -0.42
N LEU A 31 -8.66 -4.88 -0.65
CA LEU A 31 -9.93 -5.58 -0.85
C LEU A 31 -10.27 -6.46 0.36
N CYS A 32 -11.22 -5.98 1.15
CA CYS A 32 -11.74 -6.58 2.39
C CYS A 32 -13.16 -7.13 2.19
N GLY A 33 -13.56 -8.16 2.94
CA GLY A 33 -14.87 -8.80 2.76
C GLY A 33 -14.96 -10.27 3.18
N GLY A 34 -15.78 -11.05 2.46
CA GLY A 34 -16.00 -12.47 2.72
C GLY A 34 -14.88 -13.39 2.21
N PRO A 35 -15.01 -14.72 2.34
CA PRO A 35 -13.98 -15.66 1.88
C PRO A 35 -13.67 -15.49 0.38
N ALA A 36 -12.38 -15.41 0.02
CA ALA A 36 -11.93 -15.34 -1.38
C ALA A 36 -10.80 -16.36 -1.60
N PRO A 37 -11.09 -17.67 -1.59
CA PRO A 37 -10.09 -18.71 -1.77
C PRO A 37 -9.41 -18.61 -3.13
N GLU A 38 -8.14 -18.96 -3.19
CA GLU A 38 -7.36 -19.08 -4.43
C GLU A 38 -6.92 -20.51 -4.67
N LYS A 39 -6.47 -20.77 -5.89
CA LYS A 39 -5.79 -22.02 -6.22
C LYS A 39 -4.53 -22.16 -5.37
N LEU A 40 -4.32 -23.34 -4.81
CA LEU A 40 -3.07 -23.67 -4.12
C LEU A 40 -1.95 -23.91 -5.13
N HIS A 41 -2.27 -24.50 -6.28
CA HIS A 41 -1.34 -24.78 -7.37
C HIS A 41 -1.89 -24.36 -8.74
N LEU A 42 -0.97 -24.04 -9.67
CA LEU A 42 -1.29 -23.61 -11.05
C LEU A 42 -2.26 -24.55 -11.80
N HIS A 43 -2.23 -25.84 -11.48
CA HIS A 43 -3.03 -26.87 -12.15
C HIS A 43 -4.32 -27.24 -11.39
N ASP A 44 -4.57 -26.64 -10.23
CA ASP A 44 -5.78 -26.89 -9.47
C ASP A 44 -7.00 -26.30 -10.19
N LYS A 45 -8.17 -26.90 -9.93
CA LYS A 45 -9.45 -26.34 -10.39
C LYS A 45 -9.66 -24.97 -9.73
N GLU A 46 -10.26 -24.05 -10.47
CA GLU A 46 -10.69 -22.78 -9.89
C GLU A 46 -11.67 -23.06 -8.75
N PRO A 47 -11.46 -22.51 -7.54
CA PRO A 47 -12.41 -22.68 -6.45
C PRO A 47 -13.76 -22.10 -6.86
N GLU A 48 -14.86 -22.62 -6.32
CA GLU A 48 -16.17 -22.02 -6.56
C GLU A 48 -16.23 -20.61 -5.94
N THR A 49 -17.10 -19.76 -6.46
CA THR A 49 -17.28 -18.42 -5.90
C THR A 49 -17.96 -18.54 -4.54
N GLU A 50 -17.33 -18.02 -3.49
CA GLU A 50 -17.78 -18.18 -2.09
C GLU A 50 -18.33 -16.88 -1.49
N SER A 51 -18.03 -15.74 -2.10
CA SER A 51 -18.47 -14.42 -1.65
C SER A 51 -18.51 -13.43 -2.82
N LEU A 52 -19.12 -12.26 -2.60
CA LEU A 52 -19.07 -11.17 -3.57
C LEU A 52 -17.63 -10.64 -3.70
N ARG A 53 -16.84 -10.59 -2.61
CA ARG A 53 -15.40 -10.27 -2.68
C ARG A 53 -14.66 -11.22 -3.63
N HIS A 54 -14.95 -12.51 -3.54
CA HIS A 54 -14.34 -13.52 -4.42
C HIS A 54 -14.72 -13.27 -5.89
N ALA A 55 -15.99 -12.97 -6.16
CA ALA A 55 -16.45 -12.65 -7.52
C ALA A 55 -15.73 -11.41 -8.10
N VAL A 56 -15.65 -10.34 -7.32
CA VAL A 56 -14.94 -9.10 -7.69
C VAL A 56 -13.46 -9.36 -7.96
N ASN A 57 -12.80 -10.14 -7.09
CA ASN A 57 -11.38 -10.48 -7.27
C ASN A 57 -11.14 -11.28 -8.56
N LYS A 58 -11.94 -12.31 -8.82
CA LYS A 58 -11.87 -13.12 -10.04
C LYS A 58 -12.09 -12.29 -11.30
N GLN A 59 -13.11 -11.43 -11.29
CA GLN A 59 -13.39 -10.55 -12.42
C GLN A 59 -12.21 -9.61 -12.68
N ALA A 60 -11.63 -9.01 -11.63
CA ALA A 60 -10.46 -8.14 -11.77
C ALA A 60 -9.23 -8.85 -12.34
N LEU A 61 -8.96 -10.10 -11.92
CA LEU A 61 -7.85 -10.91 -12.45
C LEU A 61 -8.06 -11.30 -13.92
N SER A 62 -9.32 -11.39 -14.38
CA SER A 62 -9.63 -11.67 -15.79
C SER A 62 -9.46 -10.44 -16.70
N GLU A 63 -9.46 -9.24 -16.13
CA GLU A 63 -9.29 -8.00 -16.88
C GLU A 63 -7.80 -7.68 -17.13
N ILE A 64 -7.38 -7.72 -18.39
CA ILE A 64 -5.98 -7.55 -18.80
C ILE A 64 -5.38 -6.18 -18.43
N ASN A 65 -6.21 -5.15 -18.21
CA ASN A 65 -5.72 -3.78 -17.99
C ASN A 65 -6.61 -2.96 -17.04
N THR A 66 -6.75 -3.40 -15.79
CA THR A 66 -7.36 -2.58 -14.74
C THR A 66 -6.51 -1.34 -14.47
N SER A 67 -7.16 -0.20 -14.21
CA SER A 67 -6.48 1.07 -13.84
C SER A 67 -5.92 1.07 -12.41
N PHE A 68 -6.05 -0.04 -11.68
CA PHE A 68 -5.60 -0.23 -10.31
C PHE A 68 -5.24 -1.70 -10.05
N HIS A 69 -4.60 -1.97 -8.92
CA HIS A 69 -4.36 -3.31 -8.40
C HIS A 69 -5.27 -3.58 -7.20
N LEU A 70 -6.00 -4.70 -7.21
CA LEU A 70 -6.62 -5.20 -5.98
C LEU A 70 -5.56 -5.96 -5.19
N PHE A 71 -5.55 -5.74 -3.87
CA PHE A 71 -4.66 -6.42 -2.96
C PHE A 71 -5.46 -6.93 -1.77
N ARG A 72 -5.28 -8.19 -1.40
CA ARG A 72 -5.95 -8.79 -0.25
C ARG A 72 -4.94 -9.00 0.89
N PRO A 73 -5.33 -8.76 2.17
CA PRO A 73 -4.44 -9.02 3.30
C PRO A 73 -3.86 -10.45 3.33
N GLU A 74 -4.62 -11.44 2.86
CA GLU A 74 -4.24 -12.85 2.84
C GLU A 74 -3.10 -13.17 1.86
N GLU A 75 -2.74 -12.26 0.95
CA GLU A 75 -1.58 -12.40 0.06
C GLU A 75 -0.23 -12.33 0.80
N ILE A 76 -0.23 -11.91 2.07
CA ILE A 76 0.95 -11.91 2.94
C ILE A 76 0.69 -12.86 4.12
N PRO A 77 0.69 -14.20 3.92
CA PRO A 77 0.32 -15.14 4.97
C PRO A 77 1.29 -15.12 6.16
N GLU A 78 2.55 -14.73 5.93
CA GLU A 78 3.63 -14.76 6.92
C GLU A 78 3.71 -13.51 7.81
N TRP A 79 2.69 -12.64 7.80
CA TRP A 79 2.70 -11.41 8.60
C TRP A 79 2.85 -11.68 10.11
N ALA A 80 2.41 -12.85 10.57
CA ALA A 80 2.47 -13.28 11.97
C ALA A 80 3.76 -14.01 12.35
N THR A 81 4.57 -14.47 11.39
CA THR A 81 5.66 -15.44 11.63
C THR A 81 6.91 -14.80 12.26
N ASP A 82 7.20 -13.54 11.91
CA ASP A 82 8.45 -12.87 12.29
C ASP A 82 8.31 -11.90 13.48
N ALA A 83 7.15 -11.89 14.15
CA ALA A 83 6.80 -10.91 15.21
C ALA A 83 6.98 -9.43 14.80
N ILE A 84 7.03 -9.15 13.49
CA ILE A 84 7.14 -7.80 12.91
C ILE A 84 5.90 -6.98 13.28
N PHE A 85 4.74 -7.62 13.31
CA PHE A 85 3.48 -7.05 13.75
C PHE A 85 3.05 -7.68 15.07
N LYS A 86 2.60 -6.84 16.00
CA LYS A 86 2.12 -7.30 17.31
C LYS A 86 0.69 -7.81 17.27
N ASN A 87 -0.10 -7.32 16.31
CA ASN A 87 -1.51 -7.63 16.13
C ASN A 87 -1.91 -7.33 14.67
N LEU A 88 -3.07 -7.87 14.25
CA LEU A 88 -3.60 -7.71 12.91
C LEU A 88 -3.93 -6.24 12.57
N MET A 89 -4.36 -5.44 13.54
CA MET A 89 -4.68 -4.03 13.35
C MET A 89 -3.46 -3.20 12.91
N ASP A 90 -2.28 -3.48 13.45
CA ASP A 90 -1.03 -2.83 13.06
C ASP A 90 -0.63 -3.24 11.64
N PHE A 91 -0.86 -4.50 11.27
CA PHE A 91 -0.59 -5.02 9.94
C PHE A 91 -1.48 -4.35 8.89
N GLU A 92 -2.79 -4.35 9.10
CA GLU A 92 -3.74 -3.77 8.14
C GLU A 92 -3.61 -2.24 8.03
N ARG A 93 -3.22 -1.55 9.11
CA ARG A 93 -2.89 -0.13 9.05
C ARG A 93 -1.72 0.13 8.11
N GLU A 94 -0.67 -0.68 8.17
CA GLU A 94 0.50 -0.52 7.29
C GLU A 94 0.19 -0.95 5.84
N LEU A 95 -0.66 -1.97 5.62
CA LEU A 95 -1.20 -2.29 4.29
C LEU A 95 -1.96 -1.09 3.69
N ALA A 96 -2.87 -0.51 4.48
CA ALA A 96 -3.66 0.63 4.07
C ALA A 96 -2.80 1.87 3.83
N ALA A 97 -1.58 1.95 4.38
CA ALA A 97 -0.64 3.04 4.06
C ALA A 97 -0.15 2.98 2.61
N VAL A 98 -0.01 1.80 2.01
CA VAL A 98 0.38 1.65 0.59
C VAL A 98 -0.82 1.79 -0.35
N CYS A 99 -2.02 1.49 0.13
CA CYS A 99 -3.25 1.56 -0.67
C CYS A 99 -3.82 2.99 -0.77
N SER A 100 -4.41 3.33 -1.90
CA SER A 100 -5.09 4.62 -2.14
C SER A 100 -6.57 4.58 -1.73
N ARG A 101 -7.15 3.38 -1.70
CA ARG A 101 -8.51 3.08 -1.26
C ARG A 101 -8.55 1.78 -0.48
N VAL A 102 -9.58 1.64 0.34
CA VAL A 102 -9.91 0.40 1.05
C VAL A 102 -11.37 0.09 0.71
N LEU A 103 -11.60 -0.95 -0.07
CA LEU A 103 -12.92 -1.47 -0.39
C LEU A 103 -13.30 -2.52 0.66
N ILE A 104 -14.38 -2.29 1.40
CA ILE A 104 -14.94 -3.28 2.33
C ILE A 104 -16.31 -3.71 1.82
N ILE A 105 -16.47 -5.01 1.58
CA ILE A 105 -17.76 -5.61 1.26
C ILE A 105 -18.37 -6.18 2.54
N LEU A 106 -19.51 -5.65 2.99
CA LEU A 106 -20.16 -6.04 4.23
C LEU A 106 -20.93 -7.36 4.06
N GLU A 107 -20.17 -8.46 4.09
CA GLU A 107 -20.69 -9.82 3.88
C GLU A 107 -20.14 -10.84 4.88
N SER A 108 -19.34 -10.41 5.87
CA SER A 108 -18.77 -11.29 6.89
C SER A 108 -18.59 -10.56 8.22
N ALA A 109 -18.49 -11.31 9.33
CA ALA A 109 -18.21 -10.74 10.65
C ALA A 109 -16.86 -9.99 10.68
N GLY A 110 -15.85 -10.50 9.96
CA GLY A 110 -14.55 -9.84 9.79
C GLY A 110 -14.70 -8.47 9.12
N ALA A 111 -15.45 -8.40 8.00
CA ALA A 111 -15.69 -7.15 7.29
C ALA A 111 -16.44 -6.09 8.14
N ILE A 112 -17.35 -6.53 9.00
CA ILE A 112 -18.04 -5.64 9.94
C ILE A 112 -17.05 -5.10 10.99
N ALA A 113 -16.15 -5.96 11.50
CA ALA A 113 -15.12 -5.55 12.45
C ALA A 113 -14.11 -4.58 11.82
N GLU A 114 -13.64 -4.87 10.60
CA GLU A 114 -12.77 -3.99 9.80
C GLU A 114 -13.43 -2.64 9.54
N LEU A 115 -14.71 -2.62 9.13
CA LEU A 115 -15.48 -1.38 8.96
C LEU A 115 -15.47 -0.55 10.24
N GLY A 116 -15.79 -1.18 11.38
CA GLY A 116 -15.74 -0.54 12.68
C GLY A 116 -14.38 0.05 12.98
N ALA A 117 -13.32 -0.75 12.87
CA ALA A 117 -11.97 -0.34 13.23
C ALA A 117 -11.40 0.74 12.29
N PHE A 118 -11.55 0.57 10.97
CA PHE A 118 -11.02 1.50 9.96
C PHE A 118 -11.78 2.82 9.97
N SER A 119 -13.08 2.81 10.29
CA SER A 119 -13.86 4.04 10.43
C SER A 119 -13.33 4.95 11.54
N GLN A 120 -12.69 4.41 12.58
CA GLN A 120 -12.17 5.21 13.70
C GLN A 120 -10.76 5.76 13.42
N LEU A 121 -10.08 5.29 12.37
CA LEU A 121 -8.74 5.73 12.01
C LEU A 121 -8.80 6.80 10.92
N VAL A 122 -8.49 8.05 11.29
CA VAL A 122 -8.62 9.24 10.42
C VAL A 122 -8.09 9.05 8.99
N GLU A 123 -6.94 8.39 8.82
CA GLU A 123 -6.35 8.18 7.50
C GLU A 123 -7.01 7.04 6.70
N LEU A 124 -7.50 5.99 7.38
CA LEU A 124 -8.20 4.89 6.71
C LEU A 124 -9.64 5.27 6.39
N ASN A 125 -10.33 5.98 7.29
CA ASN A 125 -11.69 6.45 7.09
C ASN A 125 -11.85 7.22 5.76
N LYS A 126 -10.88 8.09 5.43
CA LYS A 126 -10.83 8.83 4.15
C LYS A 126 -10.69 7.95 2.91
N LYS A 127 -10.16 6.74 3.06
CA LYS A 127 -9.89 5.79 1.98
C LYS A 127 -11.03 4.80 1.78
N LEU A 128 -11.96 4.70 2.72
CA LEU A 128 -13.05 3.72 2.70
C LEU A 128 -13.96 3.92 1.48
N ILE A 129 -14.29 2.79 0.86
CA ILE A 129 -15.44 2.57 -0.01
C ILE A 129 -16.12 1.34 0.58
N VAL A 130 -17.40 1.46 0.93
CA VAL A 130 -18.14 0.40 1.61
C VAL A 130 -19.23 -0.09 0.68
N ILE A 131 -19.19 -1.38 0.35
CA ILE A 131 -20.27 -2.06 -0.36
C ILE A 131 -21.18 -2.71 0.66
N ARG A 132 -22.46 -2.42 0.55
CA ARG A 132 -23.51 -2.97 1.39
C ARG A 132 -24.57 -3.64 0.53
N ASN A 133 -25.14 -4.71 1.05
CA ASN A 133 -26.29 -5.35 0.47
C ASN A 133 -27.54 -4.46 0.58
N GLU A 134 -28.24 -4.25 -0.53
CA GLU A 134 -29.51 -3.50 -0.57
C GLU A 134 -30.55 -4.03 0.41
N PHE A 135 -30.64 -5.35 0.60
CA PHE A 135 -31.57 -5.94 1.56
C PHE A 135 -31.34 -5.48 3.00
N HIS A 136 -30.12 -5.12 3.36
CA HIS A 136 -29.79 -4.75 4.73
C HIS A 136 -30.12 -3.29 5.06
N GLY A 137 -30.68 -2.50 4.13
CA GLY A 137 -30.86 -1.04 4.08
C GLY A 137 -31.76 -0.32 5.10
N GLU A 138 -32.82 -0.99 5.55
CA GLU A 138 -33.99 -0.33 6.15
C GLU A 138 -34.00 -0.38 7.69
N GLU A 139 -32.98 -1.00 8.28
CA GLU A 139 -32.89 -1.21 9.72
C GLU A 139 -32.23 -0.02 10.43
N ASN A 140 -32.78 0.38 11.58
CA ASN A 140 -32.15 1.32 12.50
C ASN A 140 -30.99 0.64 13.26
N SER A 141 -29.99 0.17 12.53
CA SER A 141 -28.84 -0.57 13.04
C SER A 141 -27.70 0.37 13.50
N PHE A 142 -26.80 -0.13 14.35
CA PHE A 142 -25.58 0.61 14.70
C PHE A 142 -24.64 0.82 13.50
N ILE A 143 -24.64 -0.12 12.55
CA ILE A 143 -23.90 0.01 11.30
C ILE A 143 -24.42 1.23 10.54
N ASP A 144 -25.74 1.35 10.37
CA ASP A 144 -26.38 2.45 9.64
C ASP A 144 -26.30 3.80 10.33
N LEU A 145 -26.86 3.88 11.53
CA LEU A 145 -27.06 5.12 12.26
C LEU A 145 -25.75 5.63 12.87
N GLY A 146 -24.81 4.72 13.11
CA GLY A 146 -23.47 5.01 13.62
C GLY A 146 -22.45 5.13 12.50
N ILE A 147 -21.89 4.01 12.07
CA ILE A 147 -20.65 4.00 11.27
C ILE A 147 -20.87 4.56 9.85
N LEU A 148 -21.88 4.07 9.12
CA LEU A 148 -22.14 4.52 7.75
C LEU A 148 -22.58 5.98 7.72
N ARG A 149 -23.44 6.41 8.66
CA ARG A 149 -23.81 7.82 8.80
C ARG A 149 -22.59 8.71 9.10
N TYR A 150 -21.69 8.26 9.96
CA TYR A 150 -20.44 8.97 10.25
C TYR A 150 -19.57 9.14 9.01
N ILE A 151 -19.32 8.06 8.26
CA ILE A 151 -18.54 8.10 7.00
C ILE A 151 -19.20 9.04 5.97
N ARG A 152 -20.53 8.97 5.81
CA ARG A 152 -21.28 9.84 4.89
C ARG A 152 -21.17 11.32 5.26
N ALA A 153 -21.22 11.65 6.55
CA ALA A 153 -21.12 13.02 7.02
C ALA A 153 -19.75 13.64 6.69
N ASP A 154 -18.68 12.88 6.85
CA ASP A 154 -17.31 13.38 6.65
C ASP A 154 -16.83 13.33 5.20
N HIS A 155 -17.30 12.33 4.42
CA HIS A 155 -16.71 12.01 3.10
C HIS A 155 -17.72 11.90 1.95
N GLY A 156 -19.01 12.10 2.23
CA GLY A 156 -20.07 12.13 1.23
C GLY A 156 -20.71 10.78 0.95
N GLN A 157 -21.84 10.81 0.24
CA GLN A 157 -22.68 9.63 0.00
C GLN A 157 -22.02 8.59 -0.90
N ASN A 158 -21.16 9.01 -1.84
CA ASN A 158 -20.52 8.12 -2.81
C ASN A 158 -19.58 7.08 -2.17
N LYS A 159 -19.24 7.23 -0.88
CA LYS A 159 -18.45 6.24 -0.15
C LYS A 159 -19.22 4.97 0.21
N ILE A 160 -20.54 5.03 0.22
CA ILE A 160 -21.39 3.89 0.52
C ILE A 160 -22.11 3.49 -0.77
N LYS A 161 -21.78 2.33 -1.30
CA LYS A 161 -22.37 1.76 -2.51
C LYS A 161 -23.32 0.64 -2.10
N ASN A 162 -24.54 0.67 -2.61
CA ASN A 162 -25.52 -0.38 -2.37
C ASN A 162 -25.61 -1.24 -3.62
N TYR A 163 -25.58 -2.54 -3.42
CA TYR A 163 -25.68 -3.54 -4.48
C TYR A 163 -26.55 -4.69 -4.00
N LEU A 164 -27.23 -5.37 -4.92
CA LEU A 164 -28.08 -6.49 -4.61
C LEU A 164 -27.36 -7.82 -4.84
N TRP A 165 -27.21 -8.63 -3.80
CA TRP A 165 -26.78 -10.03 -3.92
C TRP A 165 -27.43 -10.87 -2.83
N THR A 166 -27.34 -12.19 -2.90
CA THR A 166 -27.71 -13.08 -1.79
C THR A 166 -26.43 -13.62 -1.17
N PRO A 167 -26.06 -13.23 0.07
CA PRO A 167 -24.91 -13.78 0.76
C PRO A 167 -25.10 -15.27 1.02
N LYS A 168 -23.99 -16.01 1.08
CA LYS A 168 -24.02 -17.41 1.53
C LYS A 168 -24.36 -17.47 3.02
N SER A 169 -25.33 -18.30 3.38
CA SER A 169 -25.72 -18.57 4.77
C SER A 169 -26.10 -20.04 4.93
N GLU A 170 -26.46 -20.46 6.14
CA GLU A 170 -27.01 -21.81 6.36
C GLU A 170 -28.34 -22.04 5.62
N GLU A 171 -29.09 -20.97 5.34
CA GLU A 171 -30.44 -21.01 4.77
C GLU A 171 -30.47 -20.61 3.28
N SER A 172 -29.38 -20.05 2.75
CA SER A 172 -29.32 -19.52 1.39
C SER A 172 -27.98 -19.75 0.71
N GLU A 173 -28.03 -20.24 -0.52
CA GLU A 173 -26.85 -20.27 -1.39
C GLU A 173 -26.45 -18.87 -1.87
N LEU A 174 -25.16 -18.70 -2.14
CA LEU A 174 -24.64 -17.47 -2.73
C LEU A 174 -25.31 -17.23 -4.10
N LYS A 175 -25.86 -16.02 -4.30
CA LYS A 175 -26.32 -15.56 -5.62
C LYS A 175 -25.71 -14.20 -5.91
N VAL A 176 -24.89 -14.14 -6.94
CA VAL A 176 -24.26 -12.93 -7.45
C VAL A 176 -24.64 -12.86 -8.92
N ASP A 177 -25.21 -11.73 -9.35
CA ASP A 177 -25.50 -11.51 -10.77
C ASP A 177 -24.19 -11.47 -11.57
N ASP A 178 -24.21 -12.03 -12.79
CA ASP A 178 -23.01 -12.16 -13.63
C ASP A 178 -22.34 -10.80 -13.94
N GLN A 179 -23.12 -9.72 -13.98
CA GLN A 179 -22.61 -8.37 -14.27
C GLN A 179 -22.21 -7.61 -13.01
N LEU A 180 -22.67 -8.03 -11.83
CA LEU A 180 -22.50 -7.27 -10.60
C LEU A 180 -21.02 -7.00 -10.26
N ALA A 181 -20.16 -8.01 -10.43
CA ALA A 181 -18.73 -7.85 -10.20
C ALA A 181 -18.10 -6.83 -11.17
N SER A 182 -18.56 -6.82 -12.43
CA SER A 182 -18.12 -5.84 -13.43
C SER A 182 -18.59 -4.43 -13.08
N ASP A 183 -19.83 -4.27 -12.61
CA ASP A 183 -20.39 -2.98 -12.21
C ASP A 183 -19.63 -2.39 -11.03
N ILE A 184 -19.31 -3.22 -10.02
CA ILE A 184 -18.47 -2.82 -8.90
C ILE A 184 -17.08 -2.36 -9.37
N LEU A 185 -16.45 -3.10 -10.29
CA LEU A 185 -15.16 -2.71 -10.84
C LEU A 185 -15.24 -1.42 -11.65
N HIS A 186 -16.34 -1.19 -12.38
CA HIS A 186 -16.56 0.05 -13.10
C HIS A 186 -16.65 1.24 -12.15
N ASP A 187 -17.47 1.15 -11.10
CA ASP A 187 -17.57 2.17 -10.05
C ASP A 187 -16.22 2.44 -9.35
N LEU A 188 -15.44 1.40 -9.10
CA LEU A 188 -14.08 1.55 -8.56
C LEU A 188 -13.14 2.28 -9.52
N LYS A 189 -13.24 2.03 -10.84
CA LYS A 189 -12.45 2.73 -11.85
C LYS A 189 -12.76 4.23 -11.81
N GLU A 190 -14.04 4.60 -11.75
CA GLU A 190 -14.44 6.01 -11.63
C GLU A 190 -13.91 6.66 -10.34
N GLU A 191 -13.98 5.96 -9.20
CA GLU A 191 -13.42 6.43 -7.93
C GLU A 191 -11.89 6.62 -8.00
N VAL A 192 -11.18 5.76 -8.73
CA VAL A 192 -9.74 5.86 -8.97
C VAL A 192 -9.41 7.03 -9.90
N GLU A 193 -10.20 7.25 -10.95
CA GLU A 193 -10.03 8.38 -11.87
C GLU A 193 -10.25 9.73 -11.18
N GLY A 194 -11.14 9.77 -10.19
CA GLY A 194 -11.38 10.92 -9.33
C GLY A 194 -10.29 11.19 -8.29
N LEU A 195 -9.26 10.34 -8.17
CA LEU A 195 -8.17 10.54 -7.22
C LEU A 195 -7.35 11.80 -7.52
N LYS A 196 -6.90 12.47 -6.46
CA LYS A 196 -5.90 13.54 -6.58
C LYS A 196 -4.63 12.95 -7.19
N LYS A 197 -4.03 13.68 -8.15
CA LYS A 197 -2.79 13.28 -8.81
C LYS A 197 -1.54 13.63 -8.00
N SER A 198 -1.65 14.58 -7.09
CA SER A 198 -0.55 14.98 -6.21
C SER A 198 -1.05 15.67 -4.94
N SER A 199 -0.16 15.80 -3.97
CA SER A 199 -0.37 16.61 -2.76
C SER A 199 0.95 17.16 -2.23
N LYS A 200 0.88 18.13 -1.30
CA LYS A 200 2.04 18.50 -0.50
C LYS A 200 2.43 17.33 0.40
N PHE A 201 3.73 17.10 0.55
CA PHE A 201 4.23 16.10 1.47
C PHE A 201 3.77 16.43 2.90
N LYS A 202 3.47 15.38 3.66
CA LYS A 202 3.00 15.48 5.04
C LYS A 202 3.62 14.34 5.82
N LYS A 203 4.40 14.70 6.84
CA LYS A 203 5.10 13.76 7.70
C LYS A 203 4.18 12.92 8.57
N THR A 204 2.93 13.34 8.72
CA THR A 204 1.90 12.63 9.48
C THR A 204 1.19 11.57 8.64
N TYR A 205 1.43 11.50 7.33
CA TYR A 205 0.74 10.56 6.44
C TYR A 205 1.66 9.38 6.12
N ASP A 206 1.28 8.19 6.60
CA ASP A 206 2.08 6.98 6.39
C ASP A 206 2.31 6.68 4.90
N THR A 207 1.33 6.97 4.03
CA THR A 207 1.47 6.86 2.57
C THR A 207 2.59 7.74 2.02
N HIS A 208 2.79 8.93 2.59
CA HIS A 208 3.86 9.83 2.17
C HIS A 208 5.22 9.35 2.65
N ILE A 209 5.29 8.86 3.89
CA ILE A 209 6.51 8.24 4.43
C ILE A 209 6.91 7.01 3.60
N ALA A 210 5.94 6.15 3.25
CA ALA A 210 6.15 4.99 2.39
C ALA A 210 6.70 5.39 1.02
N ALA A 211 6.11 6.41 0.38
CA ALA A 211 6.59 6.97 -0.89
C ALA A 211 8.03 7.49 -0.77
N LEU A 212 8.36 8.18 0.33
CA LEU A 212 9.71 8.69 0.58
C LEU A 212 10.71 7.56 0.79
N ILE A 213 10.34 6.48 1.49
CA ILE A 213 11.22 5.31 1.63
C ILE A 213 11.53 4.71 0.26
N CYS A 214 10.53 4.51 -0.60
CA CYS A 214 10.73 4.07 -1.98
C CYS A 214 11.67 5.01 -2.76
N GLU A 215 11.46 6.32 -2.64
CA GLU A 215 12.30 7.33 -3.29
C GLU A 215 13.75 7.28 -2.82
N LEU A 216 13.98 7.11 -1.51
CA LEU A 216 15.33 6.96 -0.95
C LEU A 216 16.00 5.66 -1.42
N THR A 217 15.25 4.55 -1.52
CA THR A 217 15.78 3.29 -2.05
C THR A 217 16.13 3.35 -3.53
N GLU A 218 15.46 4.20 -4.30
CA GLU A 218 15.78 4.50 -5.69
C GLU A 218 17.07 5.32 -5.78
N ILE A 219 17.10 6.50 -5.13
CA ILE A 219 18.21 7.46 -5.19
C ILE A 219 19.52 6.85 -4.69
N PHE A 220 19.47 6.13 -3.57
CA PHE A 220 20.67 5.67 -2.88
C PHE A 220 21.05 4.21 -3.13
N THR A 221 20.22 3.45 -3.86
CA THR A 221 20.38 2.03 -4.29
C THR A 221 21.28 1.14 -3.41
N LEU A 222 20.79 -0.02 -2.94
CA LEU A 222 21.55 -0.86 -1.99
C LEU A 222 21.85 -0.09 -0.70
N ILE A 223 20.80 0.51 -0.13
CA ILE A 223 20.82 1.27 1.11
C ILE A 223 20.42 0.36 2.29
N ARG A 224 21.04 0.52 3.46
CA ARG A 224 20.73 -0.28 4.66
C ARG A 224 19.58 0.34 5.46
N GLU A 225 18.87 -0.47 6.23
CA GLU A 225 17.81 0.00 7.16
C GLU A 225 18.29 1.15 8.05
N THR A 226 19.49 1.03 8.63
CA THR A 226 20.07 2.05 9.50
C THR A 226 20.35 3.37 8.79
N GLU A 227 20.65 3.34 7.49
CA GLU A 227 20.89 4.51 6.65
C GLU A 227 19.57 5.16 6.22
N ILE A 228 18.56 4.35 5.83
CA ILE A 228 17.21 4.85 5.56
C ILE A 228 16.69 5.61 6.79
N ARG A 229 16.79 5.00 7.98
CA ARG A 229 16.36 5.65 9.23
C ARG A 229 17.09 6.95 9.50
N ALA A 230 18.41 6.96 9.32
CA ALA A 230 19.22 8.14 9.57
C ALA A 230 18.89 9.27 8.57
N LEU A 231 18.59 8.94 7.31
CA LEU A 231 18.12 9.91 6.31
C LEU A 231 16.74 10.47 6.66
N LEU A 232 15.78 9.62 7.01
CA LEU A 232 14.46 10.08 7.48
C LEU A 232 14.56 11.02 8.69
N ASN A 233 15.40 10.67 9.67
CA ASN A 233 15.66 11.52 10.83
C ASN A 233 16.30 12.86 10.43
N SER A 234 17.19 12.88 9.43
CA SER A 234 17.79 14.12 8.91
C SER A 234 16.78 15.04 8.21
N LEU A 235 15.66 14.48 7.74
CA LEU A 235 14.52 15.19 7.18
C LEU A 235 13.45 15.51 8.24
N ASN A 236 13.83 15.48 9.53
CA ASN A 236 12.94 15.61 10.69
C ASN A 236 11.68 14.73 10.60
N ILE A 237 11.80 13.51 10.10
CA ILE A 237 10.75 12.48 10.10
C ILE A 237 11.20 11.41 11.08
N PRO A 238 10.84 11.52 12.37
CA PRO A 238 11.24 10.53 13.35
C PRO A 238 10.54 9.21 13.05
N VAL A 239 11.32 8.15 12.84
CA VAL A 239 10.81 6.80 12.61
C VAL A 239 11.49 5.84 13.58
N GLU A 240 10.68 5.22 14.43
CA GLU A 240 11.14 4.17 15.34
C GLU A 240 11.62 2.94 14.56
N PRO A 241 12.65 2.22 15.03
CA PRO A 241 13.21 1.07 14.33
C PRO A 241 12.15 0.03 13.94
N ASP A 242 11.26 -0.33 14.86
CA ASP A 242 10.21 -1.31 14.58
C ASP A 242 9.20 -0.81 13.54
N MET A 243 8.92 0.50 13.53
CA MET A 243 8.06 1.10 12.51
C MET A 243 8.72 1.04 11.13
N LEU A 244 10.02 1.34 11.02
CA LEU A 244 10.73 1.22 9.75
C LEU A 244 10.74 -0.23 9.25
N LYS A 245 10.99 -1.20 10.13
CA LYS A 245 10.94 -2.62 9.77
C LYS A 245 9.58 -3.03 9.20
N ARG A 246 8.48 -2.65 9.85
CA ARG A 246 7.12 -2.89 9.33
C ARG A 246 6.91 -2.27 7.96
N LYS A 247 7.33 -1.02 7.77
CA LYS A 247 7.21 -0.34 6.46
C LYS A 247 8.02 -1.03 5.38
N LEU A 248 9.28 -1.40 5.65
CA LEU A 248 10.11 -2.13 4.70
C LEU A 248 9.53 -3.51 4.36
N TYR A 249 8.95 -4.20 5.35
CA TYR A 249 8.28 -5.47 5.15
C TYR A 249 7.06 -5.35 4.23
N ILE A 250 6.17 -4.37 4.48
CA ILE A 250 5.00 -4.16 3.60
C ILE A 250 5.44 -3.74 2.20
N LEU A 251 6.35 -2.77 2.07
CA LEU A 251 6.84 -2.32 0.77
C LEU A 251 7.48 -3.46 -0.04
N LYS A 252 8.13 -4.42 0.62
CA LYS A 252 8.67 -5.62 -0.03
C LYS A 252 7.58 -6.55 -0.54
N ASN A 253 6.53 -6.79 0.25
CA ASN A 253 5.43 -7.66 -0.15
C ASN A 253 4.57 -7.07 -1.28
N PHE A 254 4.46 -5.75 -1.37
CA PHE A 254 3.90 -5.08 -2.55
C PHE A 254 4.86 -5.06 -3.75
N SER A 255 6.01 -5.73 -3.64
CA SER A 255 7.07 -5.74 -4.65
C SER A 255 7.54 -4.34 -5.03
N LEU A 256 7.41 -3.34 -4.16
CA LEU A 256 7.86 -1.96 -4.40
C LEU A 256 9.35 -1.82 -4.09
N ILE A 257 9.84 -2.53 -3.09
CA ILE A 257 11.26 -2.65 -2.82
C ILE A 257 11.61 -4.12 -2.73
N ASP A 258 12.90 -4.43 -2.81
CA ASP A 258 13.39 -5.75 -2.47
C ASP A 258 14.73 -5.61 -1.76
N ASN A 259 15.28 -6.73 -1.27
CA ASN A 259 16.53 -6.75 -0.55
C ASN A 259 17.48 -7.87 -1.00
N VAL A 260 18.77 -7.61 -0.80
CA VAL A 260 19.84 -8.56 -1.04
C VAL A 260 20.83 -8.54 0.12
N SER A 261 21.21 -9.73 0.57
CA SER A 261 22.16 -9.90 1.67
C SER A 261 23.58 -10.14 1.16
N SER A 262 24.56 -9.47 1.78
CA SER A 262 25.99 -9.63 1.48
C SER A 262 26.82 -9.58 2.77
N GLY A 263 27.35 -10.74 3.17
CA GLY A 263 27.94 -10.90 4.50
C GLY A 263 26.88 -10.78 5.59
N SER A 264 27.10 -9.92 6.57
CA SER A 264 26.17 -9.63 7.66
C SER A 264 25.23 -8.45 7.38
N TYR A 265 25.25 -7.90 6.17
CA TYR A 265 24.45 -6.72 5.81
C TYR A 265 23.32 -7.07 4.85
N THR A 266 22.16 -6.46 5.10
CA THR A 266 21.00 -6.46 4.19
C THR A 266 20.88 -5.09 3.55
N TYR A 267 20.77 -5.07 2.23
CA TYR A 267 20.65 -3.86 1.43
C TYR A 267 19.31 -3.85 0.70
N TYR A 268 18.62 -2.72 0.73
CA TYR A 268 17.33 -2.50 0.08
C TYR A 268 17.51 -1.71 -1.22
N TYR A 269 16.70 -2.03 -2.21
CA TYR A 269 16.68 -1.37 -3.51
C TYR A 269 15.25 -1.29 -4.06
N ARG A 270 15.00 -0.32 -4.93
CA ARG A 270 13.71 -0.13 -5.60
C ARG A 270 13.55 -1.14 -6.75
N THR A 271 12.35 -1.67 -6.92
CA THR A 271 11.97 -2.55 -8.05
C THR A 271 11.34 -1.73 -9.20
N SER A 272 10.96 -2.39 -10.29
CA SER A 272 10.24 -1.77 -11.40
C SER A 272 8.75 -1.50 -11.13
N GLU A 273 8.18 -2.02 -10.04
CA GLU A 273 6.75 -1.89 -9.76
C GLU A 273 6.38 -0.42 -9.48
N PRO A 274 5.48 0.23 -10.23
CA PRO A 274 5.21 1.66 -10.07
C PRO A 274 4.57 2.00 -8.71
N PHE A 275 4.96 3.13 -8.13
CA PHE A 275 4.37 3.66 -6.90
C PHE A 275 4.34 5.18 -6.90
N HIS A 276 3.96 5.77 -5.77
CA HIS A 276 4.06 7.20 -5.53
C HIS A 276 5.53 7.66 -5.58
N THR A 277 5.74 8.87 -6.07
CA THR A 277 7.07 9.50 -6.13
C THR A 277 7.09 10.76 -5.27
N VAL A 278 8.25 11.06 -4.67
CA VAL A 278 8.45 12.27 -3.86
C VAL A 278 9.34 13.23 -4.63
N ASN A 279 8.78 14.36 -5.04
CA ASN A 279 9.43 15.41 -5.81
C ASN A 279 9.65 16.67 -4.97
N GLY A 280 10.40 17.63 -5.51
CA GLY A 280 10.67 18.89 -4.82
C GLY A 280 11.76 18.78 -3.74
N LEU A 281 12.69 17.83 -3.89
CA LEU A 281 13.93 17.80 -3.11
C LEU A 281 14.75 19.06 -3.47
N HIS A 282 14.77 20.05 -2.58
CA HIS A 282 15.52 21.31 -2.74
C HIS A 282 16.41 21.49 -1.52
N ASN A 283 17.64 21.99 -1.70
CA ASN A 283 18.52 22.40 -0.61
C ASN A 283 19.02 23.84 -0.82
N GLU A 284 19.98 24.29 -0.02
CA GLU A 284 20.58 25.63 -0.13
C GLU A 284 21.14 25.97 -1.52
N ASN A 285 21.49 24.96 -2.32
CA ASN A 285 22.03 25.12 -3.67
C ASN A 285 20.95 25.01 -4.78
N GLY A 286 19.68 24.89 -4.40
CA GLY A 286 18.55 24.78 -5.32
C GLY A 286 17.97 23.36 -5.44
N ALA A 287 17.37 23.06 -6.60
CA ALA A 287 16.75 21.77 -6.84
C ALA A 287 17.79 20.64 -6.92
N ILE A 288 17.53 19.54 -6.24
CA ILE A 288 18.39 18.38 -6.20
C ILE A 288 18.10 17.49 -7.41
N ASP A 289 19.14 17.24 -8.22
CA ASP A 289 19.09 16.28 -9.32
C ASP A 289 19.28 14.85 -8.80
N LYS A 290 18.17 14.12 -8.69
CA LYS A 290 18.12 12.72 -8.24
C LYS A 290 18.97 11.79 -9.11
N LEU A 291 18.96 12.00 -10.43
CA LEU A 291 19.70 11.14 -11.37
C LEU A 291 21.20 11.34 -11.20
N ARG A 292 21.62 12.60 -11.01
CA ARG A 292 23.01 12.92 -10.69
C ARG A 292 23.47 12.28 -9.38
N ILE A 293 22.66 12.35 -8.32
CA ILE A 293 22.98 11.68 -7.06
C ILE A 293 23.08 10.17 -7.28
N ALA A 294 22.09 9.55 -7.92
CA ALA A 294 22.09 8.12 -8.18
C ALA A 294 23.35 7.67 -8.97
N ALA A 295 23.80 8.45 -9.96
CA ALA A 295 25.03 8.18 -10.70
C ALA A 295 26.28 8.22 -9.80
N LEU A 296 26.41 9.25 -8.96
CA LEU A 296 27.53 9.36 -8.00
C LEU A 296 27.51 8.23 -6.97
N ILE A 297 26.32 7.81 -6.54
CA ILE A 297 26.16 6.66 -5.64
C ILE A 297 26.60 5.36 -6.32
N LYS A 298 26.26 5.16 -7.60
CA LYS A 298 26.70 3.98 -8.36
C LYS A 298 28.22 3.88 -8.44
N GLU A 299 28.93 5.00 -8.61
CA GLU A 299 30.40 5.04 -8.57
C GLU A 299 30.91 4.64 -7.17
N LYS A 300 30.36 5.25 -6.11
CA LYS A 300 30.76 4.96 -4.72
C LYS A 300 30.45 3.52 -4.29
N ILE A 301 29.41 2.88 -4.83
CA ILE A 301 29.09 1.48 -4.56
C ILE A 301 30.28 0.58 -4.90
N GLN A 302 31.02 0.88 -5.98
CA GLN A 302 32.16 0.08 -6.43
C GLN A 302 33.31 0.07 -5.42
N GLU A 303 33.44 1.13 -4.61
CA GLU A 303 34.44 1.26 -3.55
C GLU A 303 34.09 0.44 -2.29
N ASP A 304 32.81 0.09 -2.09
CA ASP A 304 32.35 -0.73 -0.96
C ASP A 304 32.25 -2.21 -1.37
N ARG A 305 33.23 -3.01 -0.91
CA ARG A 305 33.30 -4.45 -1.21
C ARG A 305 32.00 -5.21 -0.93
N HIS A 306 31.25 -4.87 0.12
CA HIS A 306 30.02 -5.57 0.46
C HIS A 306 28.87 -5.19 -0.48
N ARG A 307 28.76 -3.91 -0.83
CA ARG A 307 27.78 -3.42 -1.81
C ARG A 307 28.09 -3.90 -3.22
N THR A 308 29.34 -3.88 -3.66
CA THR A 308 29.75 -4.45 -4.95
C THR A 308 29.38 -5.92 -5.06
N ARG A 309 29.58 -6.70 -4.00
CA ARG A 309 29.15 -8.10 -3.96
C ARG A 309 27.63 -8.26 -4.02
N ALA A 310 26.90 -7.41 -3.31
CA ALA A 310 25.44 -7.41 -3.34
C ALA A 310 24.92 -7.07 -4.75
N LEU A 311 25.53 -6.07 -5.39
CA LEU A 311 25.26 -5.66 -6.76
C LEU A 311 25.52 -6.79 -7.76
N ASN A 312 26.65 -7.49 -7.63
CA ASN A 312 26.97 -8.63 -8.51
C ASN A 312 25.95 -9.77 -8.38
N LYS A 313 25.37 -10.00 -7.20
CA LYS A 313 24.31 -11.00 -7.01
C LYS A 313 23.03 -10.64 -7.76
N LEU A 314 22.75 -9.35 -7.93
CA LEU A 314 21.58 -8.87 -8.69
C LEU A 314 21.78 -8.93 -10.21
N GLY A 315 22.98 -9.27 -10.69
CA GLY A 315 23.30 -9.22 -12.12
C GLY A 315 23.51 -7.80 -12.67
N GLY A 316 23.77 -6.83 -11.79
CA GLY A 316 23.81 -5.39 -12.11
C GLY A 316 22.50 -4.67 -11.75
N ILE A 317 22.52 -3.33 -11.68
CA ILE A 317 21.31 -2.51 -11.56
C ILE A 317 20.76 -2.39 -12.98
N LYS A 318 19.60 -3.02 -13.26
CA LYS A 318 18.85 -2.76 -14.50
C LYS A 318 18.34 -1.32 -14.53
#